data_AF-A0A1V6Q7B3-F1
#
_entry.id   AF-A0A1V6Q7B3-F1
#
_cell.length_a   1.000
_cell.length_b   1.000
_cell.length_c   1.000
_cell.angle_alpha   90.00
_cell.angle_beta   90.00
_cell.angle_gamma   90.00
#
_symmetry.space_group_name_H-M   'P 1'
#
loop_
_entity.id
_entity.type
_entity.pdbx_description
1 polymer ?
#
loop_
_entity_poly.entity_id
_entity_poly.type
_entity_poly.pdbx_seq_one_letter_code
_entity_poly.pdbx_strand_id
1 'polypeptide(L)'
;MNDWLGEKASQTAGWHGPQRESGETVGHQSGRMIMQILEGARHHDYDRSMDNGGVYTNEELQHMRRVVSYCRRHLAQEQRNTGDVNSREYQSLKNWGHDS
;
A
#
# COMPACT_ATOMS: atom_id res chain seq x y z
N MET A 1 5.18 -7.60 5.66
CA MET A 1 4.14 -7.28 4.64
C MET A 1 3.62 -8.52 3.90
N ASN A 2 4.46 -9.36 3.30
CA ASN A 2 3.96 -10.57 2.60
C ASN A 2 3.10 -11.47 3.50
N ASP A 3 3.58 -11.76 4.71
CA ASP A 3 2.85 -12.56 5.69
C ASP A 3 1.52 -11.90 6.09
N TRP A 4 1.54 -10.58 6.31
CA TRP A 4 0.35 -9.79 6.63
C TRP A 4 -0.72 -9.87 5.53
N LEU A 5 -0.35 -9.79 4.24
CA LEU A 5 -1.30 -9.93 3.13
C LEU A 5 -1.94 -11.32 3.09
N GLY A 6 -1.32 -12.34 3.67
CA GLY A 6 -1.93 -13.67 3.83
C GLY A 6 -3.09 -13.69 4.83
N GLU A 7 -3.19 -12.70 5.71
CA GLU A 7 -4.17 -12.69 6.80
C GLU A 7 -5.55 -12.19 6.36
N LYS A 8 -6.60 -12.78 6.95
CA LYS A 8 -7.99 -12.36 6.72
C LYS A 8 -8.24 -10.89 7.12
N ALA A 9 -7.53 -10.41 8.15
CA ALA A 9 -7.59 -9.03 8.58
C ALA A 9 -7.15 -8.08 7.44
N SER A 10 -6.03 -8.39 6.78
CA SER A 10 -5.56 -7.63 5.62
C SER A 10 -6.57 -7.60 4.47
N GLN A 11 -7.17 -8.74 4.12
CA GLN A 11 -8.10 -8.86 2.99
C GLN A 11 -9.39 -8.04 3.17
N THR A 12 -9.78 -7.75 4.42
CA THR A 12 -11.05 -7.08 4.76
C THR A 12 -10.88 -5.66 5.32
N ALA A 13 -9.64 -5.26 5.64
CA ALA A 13 -9.35 -3.93 6.18
C ALA A 13 -9.35 -2.86 5.08
N GLY A 14 -10.09 -1.78 5.33
CA GLY A 14 -10.19 -0.62 4.43
C GLY A 14 -11.41 -0.61 3.51
N TRP A 15 -11.33 0.23 2.48
CA TRP A 15 -12.44 0.52 1.57
C TRP A 15 -12.44 -0.41 0.35
N HIS A 16 -13.62 -0.92 -0.03
CA HIS A 16 -13.80 -1.84 -1.17
C HIS A 16 -13.96 -1.17 -2.53
N GLY A 17 -13.89 0.16 -2.61
CA GLY A 17 -14.13 0.84 -3.87
C GLY A 17 -15.62 0.90 -4.25
N PRO A 18 -15.92 1.52 -5.42
CA PRO A 18 -17.25 1.52 -5.99
C PRO A 18 -17.61 0.18 -6.66
N GLN A 19 -16.63 -0.51 -7.27
CA GLN A 19 -16.78 -1.88 -7.75
C GLN A 19 -16.52 -2.89 -6.62
N ARG A 20 -17.56 -3.27 -5.89
CA ARG A 20 -17.51 -4.27 -4.81
C ARG A 20 -17.34 -5.72 -5.29
N GLU A 21 -17.16 -5.93 -6.59
CA GLU A 21 -17.28 -7.24 -7.24
C GLU A 21 -16.15 -8.21 -6.89
N SER A 22 -14.94 -7.73 -6.55
CA SER A 22 -13.81 -8.60 -6.23
C SER A 22 -13.81 -9.13 -4.79
N GLY A 23 -14.65 -8.58 -3.90
CA GLY A 23 -14.62 -8.87 -2.46
C GLY A 23 -13.36 -8.37 -1.72
N GLU A 24 -12.42 -7.77 -2.44
CA GLU A 24 -11.13 -7.31 -1.96
C GLU A 24 -11.17 -5.81 -1.61
N THR A 25 -10.36 -5.36 -0.65
CA THR A 25 -10.19 -3.93 -0.39
C THR A 25 -9.15 -3.29 -1.31
N VAL A 26 -9.33 -2.01 -1.62
CA VAL A 26 -8.38 -1.20 -2.39
C VAL A 26 -7.01 -1.15 -1.70
N GLY A 27 -7.00 -1.16 -0.37
CA GLY A 27 -5.77 -1.26 0.40
C GLY A 27 -5.06 -2.59 0.17
N HIS A 28 -5.76 -3.72 0.26
CA HIS A 28 -5.15 -5.03 0.05
C HIS A 28 -4.57 -5.17 -1.37
N GLN A 29 -5.29 -4.68 -2.39
CA GLN A 29 -4.79 -4.60 -3.77
C GLN A 29 -3.51 -3.78 -3.86
N SER A 30 -3.49 -2.62 -3.19
CA SER A 30 -2.33 -1.74 -3.13
C SER A 30 -1.11 -2.45 -2.53
N GLY A 31 -1.31 -3.21 -1.46
CA GLY A 31 -0.25 -3.97 -0.81
C GLY A 31 0.37 -5.03 -1.70
N ARG A 32 -0.44 -5.76 -2.49
CA ARG A 32 0.08 -6.71 -3.48
C ARG A 32 0.91 -6.00 -4.56
N MET A 33 0.44 -4.86 -5.06
CA MET A 33 1.17 -4.08 -6.06
C MET A 33 2.51 -3.56 -5.51
N ILE A 34 2.55 -3.13 -4.24
CA ILE A 34 3.80 -2.73 -3.57
C ILE A 34 4.79 -3.90 -3.55
N MET A 35 4.34 -5.10 -3.15
CA MET A 35 5.19 -6.30 -3.14
C MET A 35 5.72 -6.64 -4.53
N GLN A 36 4.90 -6.53 -5.58
CA GLN A 36 5.31 -6.77 -6.97
C GLN A 36 6.39 -5.77 -7.42
N ILE A 37 6.21 -4.47 -7.15
CA ILE A 37 7.19 -3.43 -7.46
C ILE A 37 8.51 -3.68 -6.73
N LEU A 38 8.45 -4.03 -5.43
CA LEU A 38 9.64 -4.31 -4.63
C LEU A 38 10.39 -5.54 -5.12
N GLU A 39 9.69 -6.60 -5.50
CA GLU A 39 10.30 -7.81 -6.05
C GLU A 39 10.96 -7.55 -7.41
N GLY A 40 10.29 -6.80 -8.30
CA GLY A 40 10.86 -6.37 -9.58
C GLY A 40 12.12 -5.51 -9.40
N ALA A 41 12.08 -4.56 -8.45
CA ALA A 41 13.21 -3.70 -8.14
C ALA A 41 14.42 -4.47 -7.55
N ARG A 42 14.21 -5.62 -6.91
CA ARG A 42 15.29 -6.47 -6.39
C ARG A 42 16.01 -7.27 -7.48
N HIS A 43 15.31 -7.58 -8.57
CA HIS A 43 15.86 -8.40 -9.66
C HIS A 43 16.58 -7.58 -10.73
N HIS A 44 16.36 -6.27 -10.78
CA HIS A 44 17.03 -5.37 -11.71
C HIS A 44 18.22 -4.70 -11.02
N ASP A 45 19.30 -4.41 -11.75
CA ASP A 45 20.36 -3.49 -11.31
C ASP A 45 19.76 -2.07 -11.24
N TYR A 46 19.02 -1.85 -10.17
CA TYR A 46 18.14 -0.71 -9.97
C TYR A 46 18.98 0.49 -9.50
N ASP A 47 19.49 1.27 -10.45
CA ASP A 47 19.99 2.61 -10.16
C ASP A 47 18.82 3.47 -9.67
N ARG A 48 18.83 3.84 -8.38
CA ARG A 48 17.77 4.64 -7.74
C ARG A 48 17.80 6.11 -8.15
N SER A 49 18.69 6.52 -9.03
CA SER A 49 18.75 7.92 -9.46
C SER A 49 17.47 8.27 -10.23
N MET A 50 16.81 9.33 -9.78
CA MET A 50 15.55 9.83 -10.35
C MET A 50 15.70 10.31 -11.81
N ASP A 51 16.94 10.35 -12.29
CA ASP A 51 17.39 10.83 -13.60
C ASP A 51 17.44 9.73 -14.67
N ASN A 52 17.52 8.44 -14.28
CA ASN A 52 17.82 7.35 -15.21
C ASN A 52 16.57 6.67 -15.82
N GLY A 53 15.49 7.43 -16.01
CA GLY A 53 14.47 7.24 -17.06
C GLY A 53 13.76 5.88 -17.27
N GLY A 54 13.99 4.79 -16.52
CA GLY A 54 13.47 3.51 -17.01
C GLY A 54 13.65 2.26 -16.16
N VAL A 55 13.16 2.25 -14.92
CA VAL A 55 12.99 0.96 -14.21
C VAL A 55 11.56 0.72 -13.71
N TYR A 56 10.70 1.74 -13.71
CA TYR A 56 9.28 1.60 -13.33
C TYR A 56 8.36 2.03 -14.47
N THR A 57 7.24 1.31 -14.62
CA THR A 57 6.19 1.72 -15.54
C THR A 57 5.49 2.98 -15.02
N ASN A 58 4.81 3.69 -15.92
CA ASN A 58 3.99 4.84 -15.53
C ASN A 58 2.89 4.46 -14.52
N GLU A 59 2.38 3.22 -14.55
CA GLU A 59 1.38 2.75 -13.60
C GLU A 59 1.99 2.53 -12.21
N GLU A 60 3.18 1.95 -12.13
CA GLU A 60 3.91 1.77 -10.89
C GLU A 60 4.27 3.11 -10.23
N LEU A 61 4.72 4.09 -11.03
CA LEU A 61 4.98 5.46 -10.58
C LEU A 61 3.72 6.14 -10.04
N GLN A 62 2.59 6.00 -10.74
CA GLN A 62 1.31 6.53 -10.27
C GLN A 62 0.85 5.85 -8.99
N HIS A 63 1.03 4.53 -8.90
CA HIS A 63 0.69 3.76 -7.71
C HIS A 63 1.51 4.20 -6.50
N MET A 64 2.83 4.35 -6.64
CA MET A 64 3.70 4.86 -5.57
C MET A 64 3.27 6.26 -5.10
N ARG A 65 2.94 7.17 -6.03
CA ARG A 65 2.40 8.51 -5.68
C ARG A 65 1.08 8.41 -4.91
N ARG A 66 0.20 7.47 -5.29
CA ARG A 66 -1.06 7.22 -4.60
C ARG A 66 -0.82 6.69 -3.18
N VAL A 67 0.11 5.76 -3.01
CA VAL A 67 0.51 5.22 -1.69
C VAL A 67 0.97 6.35 -0.77
N VAL A 68 1.93 7.17 -1.21
CA VAL A 68 2.43 8.31 -0.44
C VAL A 68 1.31 9.27 -0.04
N SER A 69 0.41 9.58 -0.99
CA SER A 69 -0.73 10.47 -0.73
C SER A 69 -1.72 9.88 0.26
N TYR A 70 -1.95 8.57 0.23
CA TYR A 70 -2.84 7.87 1.16
C TYR A 70 -2.27 7.91 2.58
N CYS A 71 -1.01 7.48 2.76
CA CYS A 71 -0.36 7.45 4.06
C CYS A 71 -0.33 8.85 4.70
N ARG A 72 0.03 9.89 3.94
CA ARG A 72 0.04 11.28 4.44
C ARG A 72 -1.31 11.73 4.98
N ARG A 73 -2.40 11.47 4.24
CA ARG A 73 -3.75 11.88 4.66
C ARG A 73 -4.21 11.14 5.90
N HIS A 74 -3.96 9.83 5.97
CA HIS A 74 -4.39 9.02 7.09
C HIS A 74 -3.57 9.30 8.36
N LEU A 75 -2.26 9.51 8.25
CA LEU A 75 -1.45 9.94 9.40
C LEU A 75 -1.90 11.29 9.97
N ALA A 76 -2.27 12.24 9.11
CA ALA A 76 -2.82 13.52 9.56
C ALA A 76 -4.20 13.38 10.24
N GLN A 77 -4.96 12.33 9.90
CA GLN A 77 -6.24 12.00 10.54
C GLN A 77 -6.03 11.24 11.86
N GLU A 78 -5.09 10.30 11.92
CA GLU A 78 -4.79 9.49 13.11
C GLU A 78 -4.12 10.27 14.24
N GLN A 79 -3.40 11.36 13.97
CA GLN A 79 -2.93 12.26 15.04
C GLN A 79 -4.07 12.80 15.93
N ARG A 80 -5.33 12.62 15.53
CA ARG A 80 -6.52 13.00 16.29
C ARG A 80 -7.22 11.85 17.01
N ASN A 81 -6.87 10.59 16.73
CA ASN A 81 -7.49 9.41 17.31
C ASN A 81 -6.47 8.58 18.12
N THR A 82 -6.90 8.06 19.27
CA THR A 82 -6.10 7.24 20.18
C THR A 82 -5.61 5.99 19.43
N GLY A 83 -4.30 5.85 19.26
CA GLY A 83 -3.63 4.84 18.40
C GLY A 83 -3.86 3.39 18.80
N ASP A 84 -5.06 2.87 18.55
CA ASP A 84 -5.35 1.43 18.64
C ASP A 84 -4.79 0.71 17.42
N VAL A 85 -3.73 -0.06 17.65
CA VAL A 85 -3.05 -0.90 16.66
C VAL A 85 -3.93 -2.04 16.11
N ASN A 86 -5.09 -2.30 16.72
CA ASN A 86 -6.07 -3.27 16.22
C ASN A 86 -7.20 -2.61 15.41
N SER A 87 -7.20 -1.28 15.29
CA SER A 87 -8.23 -0.56 14.53
C SER A 87 -8.21 -0.92 13.05
N ARG A 88 -9.37 -0.80 12.40
CA ARG A 88 -9.51 -1.10 10.97
C ARG A 88 -8.73 -0.11 10.11
N GLU A 89 -8.55 1.10 10.62
CA GLU A 89 -7.74 2.19 10.06
C GLU A 89 -6.26 1.80 10.05
N TYR A 90 -5.72 1.37 11.21
CA TYR A 90 -4.33 0.93 11.32
C TYR A 90 -4.07 -0.31 10.44
N GLN A 91 -4.96 -1.30 10.47
CA GLN A 91 -4.88 -2.48 9.59
C GLN A 91 -4.91 -2.10 8.10
N SER A 92 -5.71 -1.08 7.74
CA SER A 92 -5.72 -0.54 6.38
C SER A 92 -4.37 0.10 6.07
N LEU A 93 -3.79 0.93 6.94
CA LEU A 93 -2.46 1.52 6.75
C LEU A 93 -1.37 0.46 6.52
N LYS A 94 -1.41 -0.68 7.22
CA LYS A 94 -0.50 -1.81 6.96
C LYS A 94 -0.61 -2.31 5.52
N ASN A 95 -1.82 -2.35 4.95
CA ASN A 95 -2.03 -2.71 3.54
C ASN A 95 -1.40 -1.71 2.55
N TRP A 96 -1.21 -0.45 2.96
CA TRP A 96 -0.55 0.58 2.16
C TRP A 96 0.96 0.66 2.40
N GLY A 97 1.55 -0.33 3.06
CA GLY A 97 2.98 -0.40 3.34
C GLY A 97 3.41 0.48 4.51
N HIS A 98 2.47 0.96 5.32
CA HIS A 98 2.76 1.64 6.57
C HIS A 98 2.66 0.63 7.73
N ASP A 99 3.75 -0.08 7.99
CA ASP A 99 3.91 -0.98 9.12
C ASP A 99 4.78 -0.24 10.15
N SER A 100 4.19 0.21 11.26
CA SER A 100 4.91 0.83 12.39
C SER A 100 5.22 -0.23 13.44
#